data_AF-A0A2X4N6R3-F1
#
_entry.id   AF-A0A2X4N6R3-F1
#
_cell.length_a   1.000
_cell.length_b   1.000
_cell.length_c   1.000
_cell.angle_alpha   90.00
_cell.angle_beta   90.00
_cell.angle_gamma   90.00
#
_symmetry.space_group_name_H-M   'P 1'
#
loop_
_entity.id
_entity.type
_entity.pdbx_description
1 polymer ?
#
loop_
_entity_poly.entity_id
_entity_poly.type
_entity_poly.pdbx_seq_one_letter_code
_entity_poly.pdbx_strand_id
1 'polypeptide(L)'
;MKSMISLFIINILIILFFILSFWYKVFFIPVSILLILNIIAIYIKSSTLDKNEQKKKIVLHKVKNSLSIILGYSEAHNDGMISKNDMDEKINEEIAEIVAIIKEEIYK
;
A
#
# COMPACT_ATOMS: atom_id res chain seq x y z
N MET A 1 -1.97 11.66 0.76
CA MET A 1 -1.58 13.07 0.48
C MET A 1 -1.20 13.89 1.72
N LYS A 2 -2.02 13.96 2.79
CA LYS A 2 -1.68 14.76 4.00
C LYS A 2 -0.29 14.43 4.59
N SER A 3 0.10 13.15 4.61
CA SER A 3 1.43 12.74 5.10
C SER A 3 2.60 13.17 4.22
N MET A 4 2.45 13.24 2.89
CA MET A 4 3.54 13.68 2.00
C MET A 4 3.76 15.19 2.09
N ILE A 5 2.67 15.97 2.17
CA ILE A 5 2.73 17.43 2.35
C ILE A 5 3.38 17.77 3.69
N SER A 6 3.04 17.02 4.75
CA SER A 6 3.66 17.17 6.06
C SER A 6 5.17 16.88 6.03
N LEU A 7 5.61 15.82 5.33
CA LEU A 7 7.04 15.53 5.15
C LEU A 7 7.77 16.63 4.37
N PHE A 8 7.13 17.22 3.36
CA PHE A 8 7.71 18.32 2.58
C PHE A 8 7.91 19.59 3.43
N ILE A 9 6.89 19.94 4.22
CA ILE A 9 6.94 21.09 5.14
C ILE A 9 8.03 20.90 6.22
N ILE A 10 8.14 19.69 6.79
CA ILE A 10 9.17 19.36 7.78
C ILE A 10 10.58 19.51 7.17
N ASN A 11 10.80 19.05 5.94
CA ASN A 11 12.09 19.22 5.25
C ASN A 11 12.45 20.70 5.03
N ILE A 12 11.49 21.54 4.63
CA ILE A 12 11.71 22.98 4.45
C ILE A 12 12.12 23.65 5.78
N LEU A 13 11.43 23.31 6.88
CA LEU A 13 11.74 23.81 8.22
C LEU A 13 13.16 23.45 8.67
N ILE A 14 13.62 22.23 8.36
CA ILE A 14 14.97 21.76 8.70
C ILE A 14 16.03 22.51 7.90
N ILE A 15 15.82 22.73 6.60
CA ILE A 15 16.74 23.50 5.75
C ILE A 15 16.86 24.95 6.26
N LEU A 16 15.74 25.58 6.63
CA LEU A 16 15.72 26.91 7.22
C LEU A 16 16.50 26.98 8.54
N PHE A 17 16.31 25.98 9.42
CA PHE A 17 17.06 25.87 10.68
C PHE A 17 18.56 25.64 10.47
N PHE A 18 18.93 24.95 9.39
CA PHE A 18 20.32 24.70 9.01
C PHE A 18 21.03 25.97 8.57
N ILE A 19 20.38 26.78 7.74
CA ILE A 19 20.89 28.09 7.30
C ILE A 19 21.15 28.96 8.53
N LEU A 20 20.18 29.05 9.44
CA LEU A 20 20.33 29.80 10.69
C LEU A 20 21.49 29.27 11.55
N SER A 21 21.61 27.96 11.74
CA SER A 21 22.71 27.35 12.53
C SER A 21 24.09 27.61 11.92
N PHE A 22 24.20 27.70 10.59
CA PHE A 22 25.46 28.02 9.91
C PHE A 22 25.97 29.42 10.28
N TRP A 23 25.06 30.41 10.39
CA TRP A 23 25.41 31.78 10.79
C TRP A 23 25.91 31.88 12.23
N TYR A 24 25.37 31.08 13.14
CA TYR A 24 25.72 31.13 14.56
C TYR A 24 26.95 30.29 14.95
N LYS A 25 27.54 29.51 14.03
CA LYS A 25 28.71 28.61 14.21
C LYS A 25 28.63 27.58 15.35
N VAL A 26 27.65 27.67 16.23
CA VAL A 26 27.32 26.70 17.27
C VAL A 26 26.21 25.82 16.72
N PHE A 27 26.26 24.52 17.02
CA PHE A 27 25.30 23.49 16.59
C PHE A 27 25.39 22.96 15.15
N PHE A 28 26.33 23.41 14.30
CA PHE A 28 26.46 22.89 12.93
C PHE A 28 26.64 21.36 12.87
N ILE A 29 27.51 20.80 13.72
CA ILE A 29 27.77 19.35 13.77
C ILE A 29 26.54 18.56 14.28
N PRO A 30 25.95 18.87 15.46
CA PRO A 30 24.73 18.21 15.91
C PRO A 30 23.57 18.28 14.92
N VAL A 31 23.37 19.44 14.28
CA VAL A 31 22.26 19.65 13.34
C VAL A 31 22.48 18.88 12.05
N SER A 32 23.73 18.78 11.57
CA SER A 32 24.08 17.97 10.39
C SER A 32 23.77 16.49 10.61
N ILE A 33 24.08 15.95 11.80
CA ILE A 33 23.79 14.55 12.15
C ILE A 33 22.28 14.30 12.20
N LEU A 34 21.52 15.21 12.82
CA LEU A 34 20.05 15.15 12.86
C LEU A 34 19.42 15.16 11.46
N LEU A 35 19.99 15.93 10.53
CA LEU A 35 19.51 16.04 9.16
C LEU A 35 19.71 14.71 8.39
N ILE A 36 20.87 14.09 8.54
CA ILE A 36 21.16 12.77 7.96
C ILE A 36 20.21 11.71 8.51
N LEU A 37 20.00 11.66 9.83
CA LEU A 37 19.06 10.73 10.46
C LEU A 37 17.62 10.93 9.98
N ASN A 38 17.21 12.18 9.77
CA ASN A 38 15.87 12.49 9.28
C ASN A 38 15.68 12.02 7.83
N ILE A 39 16.64 12.29 6.94
CA ILE A 39 16.60 11.79 5.55
C ILE A 39 16.49 10.26 5.53
N ILE A 40 17.27 9.56 6.36
CA ILE A 40 17.22 8.10 6.46
C ILE A 40 15.83 7.63 6.94
N ALA A 41 15.27 8.26 7.98
CA ALA A 41 13.96 7.91 8.51
C ALA A 41 12.84 8.13 7.46
N ILE A 42 12.91 9.23 6.71
CA ILE A 42 11.97 9.51 5.61
C ILE A 42 12.11 8.48 4.50
N TYR A 43 13.34 8.13 4.11
CA TYR A 43 13.60 7.13 3.09
C TYR A 43 13.02 5.76 3.46
N ILE A 44 13.28 5.29 4.68
CA ILE A 44 12.73 4.01 5.17
C ILE A 44 11.21 4.05 5.17
N LYS A 45 10.59 5.12 5.71
CA LYS A 45 9.14 5.25 5.79
C LYS A 45 8.48 5.36 4.41
N SER A 46 9.13 6.02 3.46
CA SER A 46 8.66 6.10 2.07
C SER A 46 8.74 4.73 1.38
N SER A 47 9.83 3.99 1.59
CA SER A 47 10.00 2.65 1.01
C SER A 47 8.98 1.64 1.56
N THR A 48 8.65 1.71 2.86
CA THR A 48 7.61 0.85 3.44
C THR A 48 6.21 1.23 2.95
N LEU A 49 5.94 2.52 2.76
CA LEU A 49 4.66 2.99 2.21
C LEU A 49 4.46 2.48 0.77
N ASP A 50 5.49 2.56 -0.08
CA ASP A 50 5.46 2.08 -1.46
C ASP A 50 5.23 0.56 -1.54
N LYS A 51 5.92 -0.23 -0.71
CA LYS A 51 5.70 -1.69 -0.62
C LYS A 51 4.26 -2.03 -0.22
N ASN A 52 3.69 -1.31 0.74
CA ASN A 52 2.31 -1.53 1.18
C ASN A 52 1.29 -1.15 0.09
N GLU A 53 1.56 -0.07 -0.66
CA GLU A 53 0.72 0.35 -1.78
C GLU A 53 0.76 -0.67 -2.93
N GLN A 54 1.95 -1.19 -3.27
CA GLN A 54 2.10 -2.26 -4.25
C GLN A 54 1.37 -3.54 -3.81
N LYS A 55 1.49 -3.94 -2.54
CA LYS A 55 0.79 -5.11 -1.98
C LYS A 55 -0.73 -4.97 -2.11
N LYS A 56 -1.29 -3.81 -1.75
CA LYS A 56 -2.72 -3.51 -1.92
C LYS A 56 -3.17 -3.60 -3.38
N LYS A 57 -2.37 -3.09 -4.32
CA LYS A 57 -2.69 -3.17 -5.76
C LYS A 57 -2.73 -4.61 -6.25
N ILE A 58 -1.80 -5.46 -5.79
CA ILE A 58 -1.77 -6.89 -6.13
C ILE A 58 -3.01 -7.60 -5.57
N VAL A 59 -3.34 -7.38 -4.30
CA VAL A 59 -4.53 -7.95 -3.65
C VAL A 59 -5.80 -7.54 -4.41
N LEU A 60 -5.95 -6.26 -4.72
CA LEU A 60 -7.09 -5.74 -5.48
C LEU A 60 -7.20 -6.40 -6.86
N HIS A 61 -6.08 -6.58 -7.57
CA HIS A 61 -6.07 -7.25 -8.87
C HIS A 61 -6.54 -8.70 -8.77
N LYS A 62 -6.06 -9.45 -7.76
CA LYS A 62 -6.47 -10.83 -7.54
C LYS A 62 -7.97 -10.94 -7.22
N VAL A 63 -8.47 -10.11 -6.30
CA VAL A 63 -9.90 -10.08 -5.95
C VAL A 63 -10.76 -9.73 -7.18
N LYS A 64 -10.35 -8.75 -7.98
CA LYS A 64 -11.06 -8.39 -9.21
C LYS A 64 -11.10 -9.56 -10.20
N ASN A 65 -10.00 -10.31 -10.32
CA ASN A 65 -9.93 -11.46 -11.20
C ASN A 65 -10.91 -12.57 -10.77
N SER A 66 -10.92 -12.96 -9.49
CA SER A 66 -11.87 -13.95 -8.97
C SER A 66 -13.33 -13.52 -9.13
N LEU A 67 -13.63 -12.23 -8.90
CA LEU A 67 -14.97 -11.69 -9.18
C LEU A 67 -15.35 -11.79 -10.66
N SER A 68 -14.41 -11.56 -11.57
CA SER A 68 -14.64 -11.73 -13.01
C SER A 68 -14.94 -13.19 -13.37
N ILE A 69 -14.27 -14.14 -12.70
CA ILE A 69 -14.51 -15.57 -12.90
C ILE A 69 -15.91 -15.96 -12.38
N ILE A 70 -16.28 -15.50 -11.18
CA ILE A 70 -17.62 -15.69 -10.60
C ILE A 70 -18.71 -15.18 -11.54
N LEU A 71 -18.52 -13.98 -12.11
CA LEU A 71 -19.45 -13.42 -13.09
C LEU A 71 -19.56 -14.32 -14.33
N GLY A 72 -18.43 -14.80 -14.85
CA GLY A 72 -18.42 -15.74 -15.98
C GLY A 72 -19.18 -17.03 -15.71
N TYR A 73 -19.07 -17.60 -14.51
CA TYR A 73 -19.87 -18.77 -14.12
C TYR A 73 -21.37 -18.44 -13.99
N SER A 74 -21.69 -17.26 -13.45
CA SER A 74 -23.08 -16.81 -13.37
C SER A 74 -23.71 -16.62 -14.77
N GLU A 75 -22.94 -16.08 -15.72
CA GLU A 75 -23.35 -15.94 -17.12
C GLU A 75 -23.52 -17.31 -17.79
N ALA A 76 -22.56 -18.22 -17.61
CA ALA A 76 -22.65 -19.58 -18.16
C ALA A 76 -23.87 -20.35 -17.65
N HIS A 77 -24.25 -20.18 -16.38
CA HIS A 77 -25.47 -20.77 -15.85
C HIS A 77 -26.73 -20.11 -16.45
N ASN A 78 -26.74 -18.78 -16.58
CA ASN A 78 -27.85 -18.06 -17.20
C ASN A 78 -28.09 -18.49 -18.66
N ASP A 79 -27.02 -18.80 -19.37
CA ASP A 79 -27.06 -19.31 -20.75
C ASP A 79 -27.36 -20.83 -20.83
N GLY A 80 -27.59 -21.49 -19.69
CA GLY A 80 -27.90 -22.91 -19.61
C GLY A 80 -26.73 -23.84 -19.93
N MET A 81 -25.49 -23.32 -19.91
CA MET A 81 -24.29 -24.09 -20.26
C MET A 81 -23.78 -24.96 -19.10
N ILE A 82 -24.07 -24.57 -17.85
CA ILE A 82 -23.72 -25.31 -16.63
C ILE A 82 -24.92 -25.47 -15.72
N SER A 83 -24.92 -26.50 -14.87
CA SER A 83 -25.99 -26.66 -13.88
C SER A 83 -25.81 -25.68 -12.73
N LYS A 84 -26.90 -25.40 -12.00
CA LYS A 84 -26.84 -24.56 -10.80
C LYS A 84 -25.87 -25.11 -9.75
N ASN A 85 -25.81 -26.43 -9.60
CA ASN A 85 -24.91 -27.07 -8.63
C ASN A 85 -23.44 -26.86 -9.02
N ASP A 86 -23.10 -26.98 -10.31
CA ASP A 86 -21.74 -26.75 -10.80
C ASP A 86 -21.34 -25.28 -10.62
N MET A 87 -22.27 -24.35 -10.90
CA MET A 87 -22.06 -22.92 -10.67
C MET A 87 -21.80 -22.64 -9.17
N ASP A 88 -22.66 -23.14 -8.28
CA ASP A 88 -22.55 -22.91 -6.85
C ASP A 88 -21.23 -23.47 -6.29
N GLU A 89 -20.78 -24.65 -6.75
CA GLU A 89 -19.48 -25.22 -6.39
C GLU A 89 -18.33 -24.31 -6.81
N LYS A 90 -18.30 -23.88 -8.07
CA LYS A 90 -17.23 -23.01 -8.59
C LYS A 90 -17.19 -21.61 -7.98
N ILE A 91 -18.36 -21.03 -7.71
CA ILE A 91 -18.45 -19.75 -7.01
C ILE A 91 -17.92 -19.90 -5.58
N ASN A 92 -18.25 -20.98 -4.88
CA ASN A 92 -17.76 -21.21 -3.52
C ASN A 92 -16.24 -21.41 -3.47
N GLU A 93 -15.64 -22.09 -4.46
CA GLU A 93 -14.18 -22.19 -4.61
C GLU A 93 -13.53 -20.80 -4.73
N GLU A 94 -14.02 -19.94 -5.62
CA GLU A 94 -13.50 -18.59 -5.83
C GLU A 94 -13.71 -17.67 -4.60
N ILE A 95 -14.85 -17.80 -3.91
CA ILE A 95 -15.09 -17.08 -2.65
C ILE A 95 -14.08 -17.50 -1.59
N ALA A 96 -13.78 -18.80 -1.47
CA ALA A 96 -12.78 -19.29 -0.53
C ALA A 96 -11.38 -18.72 -0.84
N GLU A 97 -11.02 -18.61 -2.11
CA GLU A 97 -9.77 -17.96 -2.55
C GLU A 97 -9.74 -16.47 -2.19
N ILE A 98 -10.81 -15.71 -2.46
CA ILE A 98 -10.93 -14.30 -2.06
C ILE A 98 -10.76 -14.14 -0.54
N VAL A 99 -11.42 -14.99 0.25
CA VAL A 99 -11.32 -14.97 1.71
C VAL A 99 -9.89 -15.27 2.16
N ALA A 100 -9.19 -16.20 1.52
CA ALA A 100 -7.79 -16.49 1.83
C ALA A 100 -6.89 -15.29 1.54
N ILE A 101 -7.02 -14.65 0.37
CA ILE A 101 -6.27 -13.46 -0.02
C ILE A 101 -6.48 -12.32 0.99
N ILE A 102 -7.74 -12.07 1.38
CA ILE A 102 -8.06 -11.00 2.35
C ILE A 102 -7.50 -11.33 3.74
N LYS A 103 -7.60 -12.59 4.20
CA LYS A 103 -7.03 -13.02 5.48
C LYS A 103 -5.52 -12.84 5.52
N GLU A 104 -4.82 -13.16 4.44
CA GLU A 104 -3.37 -12.92 4.35
C GLU A 104 -2.99 -11.43 4.44
N GLU A 105 -3.90 -10.51 4.12
CA GLU A 105 -3.68 -9.08 4.23
C GLU A 105 -4.02 -8.54 5.62
N ILE A 106 -5.10 -9.01 6.24
CA ILE A 106 -5.59 -8.51 7.55
C ILE A 106 -4.79 -9.08 8.72
N TYR A 107 -4.37 -10.33 8.65
CA TYR A 107 -3.74 -11.05 9.77
C TYR A 107 -2.20 -11.16 9.66
N LYS A 108 -1.57 -10.42 8.73
CA LYS A 108 -0.10 -10.21 8.67
C LYS A 108 0.26 -8.83 9.17
#